data_AF-A0A8J8K657-F1
#
_entry.id   AF-A0A8J8K657-F1
#
_cell.length_a   1.000
_cell.length_b   1.000
_cell.length_c   1.000
_cell.angle_alpha   90.00
_cell.angle_beta   90.00
_cell.angle_gamma   90.00
#
_symmetry.space_group_name_H-M   'P 1'
#
loop_
_entity.id
_entity.type
_entity.pdbx_description
1 polymer ?
#
loop_
_entity_poly.entity_id
_entity_poly.type
_entity_poly.pdbx_seq_one_letter_code
_entity_poly.pdbx_strand_id
1 'polypeptide(L)'
;MSRVNLESAKNNIERILTSLNEIQQLLTSKNQEINSKVRDFNDTLTAYYKQAEEKNQLINQEEEKKASNTVLLDQNNQKLQGLNHTKDVLQSEISSKQRDIEQLSAMILEREKLFTELSVQIDSLNERISELKRKDEEIEVLTQVTLDETKDELRKKEIHHAELLTEYNKMISRSKALKYLVKQDIINLPEIQVIRNLTVPGVDNEENLKKTSGVSDQIIRNMLTDLDTRGIIAFDIHTGKFQVLTELDI
;
A
#
# COMPACT_ATOMS: atom_id res chain seq x y z
N MET A 1 35.08 -46.05 161.60
CA MET A 1 34.48 -45.36 160.43
C MET A 1 32.98 -45.26 160.67
N SER A 2 32.47 -44.04 160.91
CA SER A 2 31.10 -43.85 161.42
C SER A 2 30.07 -44.06 160.31
N ARG A 3 28.89 -44.58 160.68
CA ARG A 3 27.70 -44.73 159.82
C ARG A 3 27.38 -43.46 159.01
N VAL A 4 27.77 -42.29 159.51
CA VAL A 4 27.59 -40.98 158.87
C VAL A 4 28.39 -40.87 157.55
N ASN A 5 29.56 -41.51 157.43
CA ASN A 5 30.39 -41.45 156.22
C ASN A 5 29.87 -42.35 155.08
N LEU A 6 29.20 -43.46 155.43
CA LEU A 6 28.53 -44.36 154.48
C LEU A 6 27.23 -43.75 153.92
N GLU A 7 26.44 -43.07 154.77
CA GLU A 7 25.21 -42.41 154.35
C GLU A 7 25.48 -41.23 153.41
N SER A 8 26.53 -40.44 153.69
CA SER A 8 26.97 -39.37 152.79
C SER A 8 27.47 -39.90 151.44
N ALA A 9 28.20 -41.02 151.42
CA ALA A 9 28.65 -41.67 150.19
C ALA A 9 27.46 -42.21 149.38
N LYS A 10 26.48 -42.84 150.04
CA LYS A 10 25.23 -43.31 149.42
C LYS A 10 24.43 -42.17 148.79
N ASN A 11 24.24 -41.05 149.51
CA ASN A 11 23.57 -39.87 148.97
C ASN A 11 24.30 -39.26 147.77
N ASN A 12 25.64 -39.27 147.77
CA ASN A 12 26.41 -38.83 146.60
C ASN A 12 26.25 -39.78 145.41
N ILE A 13 26.25 -41.10 145.64
CA ILE A 13 26.01 -42.10 144.59
C ILE A 13 24.61 -41.93 143.98
N GLU A 14 23.58 -41.72 144.80
CA GLU A 14 22.21 -41.46 144.32
C GLU A 14 22.14 -40.18 143.48
N ARG A 15 22.75 -39.08 143.92
CA ARG A 15 22.82 -37.84 143.13
C ARG A 15 23.51 -38.06 141.78
N ILE A 16 24.64 -38.77 141.77
CA ILE A 16 25.37 -39.08 140.53
C ILE A 16 24.51 -39.93 139.59
N LEU A 17 23.79 -40.94 140.12
CA LEU A 17 22.86 -41.76 139.34
C LEU A 17 21.73 -40.92 138.73
N THR A 18 21.15 -39.99 139.49
CA THR A 18 20.13 -39.08 138.98
C THR A 18 20.68 -38.21 137.85
N SER A 19 21.84 -37.58 138.04
CA SER A 19 22.48 -36.76 136.99
C SER A 19 22.87 -37.57 135.76
N LEU A 20 23.38 -38.79 135.94
CA LEU A 20 23.67 -39.69 134.81
C LEU A 20 22.41 -40.04 134.02
N ASN A 21 21.29 -40.30 134.69
CA ASN A 21 20.01 -40.56 134.03
C ASN A 21 19.50 -39.33 133.27
N GLU A 22 19.61 -38.14 133.83
CA GLU A 22 19.24 -36.88 133.15
C GLU A 22 20.10 -36.65 131.89
N ILE A 23 21.42 -36.85 132.01
CA ILE A 23 22.35 -36.76 130.88
C ILE A 23 21.99 -37.79 129.80
N GLN A 24 21.68 -39.03 130.18
CA GLN A 24 21.32 -40.08 129.24
C GLN A 24 20.00 -39.77 128.52
N GLN A 25 19.00 -39.23 129.22
CA GLN A 25 17.75 -38.77 128.61
C GLN A 25 17.99 -37.60 127.64
N LEU A 26 18.82 -36.63 128.04
CA LEU A 26 19.18 -35.49 127.20
C LEU A 26 19.92 -35.95 125.93
N LEU A 27 20.91 -36.85 126.07
CA LEU A 27 21.64 -37.43 124.94
C LEU A 27 20.70 -38.19 124.00
N THR A 28 19.77 -38.97 124.55
CA THR A 28 18.78 -39.71 123.75
C THR A 28 17.88 -38.76 122.97
N SER A 29 17.38 -37.71 123.62
CA SER A 29 16.55 -36.67 122.98
C SER A 29 17.31 -35.93 121.89
N LYS A 30 18.56 -35.51 122.16
CA LYS A 30 19.41 -34.84 121.17
C LYS A 30 19.77 -35.74 119.99
N ASN A 31 20.01 -37.02 120.25
CA ASN A 31 20.27 -37.98 119.18
C ASN A 31 19.03 -38.18 118.29
N GLN A 32 17.83 -38.23 118.86
CA GLN A 32 16.57 -38.26 118.09
C GLN A 32 16.38 -36.98 117.27
N GLU A 33 16.65 -35.80 117.85
CA GLU A 33 16.60 -34.51 117.15
C GLU A 33 17.57 -34.48 115.96
N ILE A 34 18.82 -34.92 116.16
CA ILE A 34 19.84 -35.00 115.11
C ILE A 34 19.38 -35.96 114.01
N ASN A 35 18.89 -37.14 114.37
CA ASN A 35 18.43 -38.13 113.38
C ASN A 35 17.25 -37.60 112.55
N SER A 36 16.31 -36.85 113.16
CA SER A 36 15.24 -36.17 112.44
C SER A 36 15.81 -35.15 111.45
N LYS A 37 16.71 -34.27 111.92
CA LYS A 37 17.34 -33.24 111.06
C LYS A 37 18.15 -33.84 109.91
N VAL A 38 18.87 -34.93 110.15
CA VAL A 38 19.63 -35.65 109.11
C VAL A 38 18.68 -36.23 108.07
N ARG A 39 17.55 -36.80 108.50
CA ARG A 39 16.52 -37.30 107.58
C ARG A 39 15.92 -36.18 106.74
N ASP A 40 15.48 -35.09 107.38
CA ASP A 40 14.88 -33.94 106.69
C ASP A 40 15.86 -33.31 105.69
N PHE A 41 17.14 -33.22 106.07
CA PHE A 41 18.20 -32.76 105.18
C PHE A 41 18.41 -33.69 103.99
N ASN A 42 18.40 -35.01 104.21
CA ASN A 42 18.57 -36.00 103.16
C ASN A 42 17.38 -36.01 102.18
N ASP A 43 16.15 -35.83 102.68
CA ASP A 43 14.94 -35.71 101.85
C ASP A 43 14.99 -34.43 101.00
N THR A 44 15.42 -33.31 101.60
CA THR A 44 15.63 -32.04 100.90
C THR A 44 16.71 -32.15 99.83
N LEU A 45 17.83 -32.80 100.13
CA LEU A 45 18.93 -33.02 99.19
C LEU A 45 18.48 -33.89 98.01
N THR A 46 17.70 -34.93 98.27
CA THR A 46 17.12 -35.80 97.23
C THR A 46 16.17 -35.01 96.31
N ALA A 47 15.33 -34.14 96.88
CA ALA A 47 14.46 -33.27 96.10
C ALA A 47 15.26 -32.31 95.21
N TYR A 48 16.34 -31.72 95.72
CA TYR A 48 17.21 -30.85 94.92
C TYR A 48 17.92 -31.59 93.78
N TYR A 49 18.42 -32.81 94.01
CA TYR A 49 19.02 -33.62 92.95
C TYR A 49 18.01 -33.93 91.84
N LYS A 50 16.78 -34.30 92.20
CA LYS A 50 15.71 -34.54 91.23
C LYS A 50 15.40 -33.28 90.41
N GLN A 51 15.27 -32.13 91.06
CA GLN A 51 15.03 -30.85 90.36
C GLN A 51 16.20 -30.46 89.44
N ALA A 52 17.44 -30.73 89.84
CA ALA A 52 18.61 -30.46 89.01
C ALA A 52 18.62 -31.34 87.75
N GLU A 53 18.25 -32.62 87.89
CA GLU A 53 18.13 -33.54 86.76
C GLU A 53 17.01 -33.14 85.79
N GLU A 54 15.83 -32.78 86.30
CA GLU A 54 14.71 -32.26 85.50
C GLU A 54 15.12 -30.99 84.73
N LYS A 55 15.83 -30.05 85.39
CA LYS A 55 16.34 -28.84 84.74
C LYS A 55 17.37 -29.14 83.66
N ASN A 56 18.29 -30.10 83.89
CA ASN A 56 19.27 -30.49 82.88
C ASN A 56 18.60 -31.11 81.64
N GLN A 57 17.55 -31.92 81.82
CA GLN A 57 16.78 -32.45 80.69
C GLN A 57 16.11 -31.33 79.87
N LEU A 58 15.53 -30.33 80.53
CA LEU A 58 14.93 -29.16 79.86
C LEU A 58 15.99 -28.33 79.12
N ILE A 59 17.17 -28.13 79.70
CA ILE A 59 18.28 -27.42 79.05
C ILE A 59 18.67 -28.13 77.75
N ASN A 60 18.87 -29.45 77.79
CA ASN A 60 19.23 -30.22 76.59
C ASN A 60 18.16 -30.11 75.50
N GLN A 61 16.87 -30.18 75.86
CA GLN A 61 15.77 -30.02 74.90
C GLN A 61 15.75 -28.63 74.26
N GLU A 62 16.01 -27.56 75.03
CA GLU A 62 16.08 -26.20 74.50
C GLU A 62 17.32 -25.98 73.63
N GLU A 63 18.45 -26.62 73.95
CA GLU A 63 19.65 -26.61 73.09
C GLU A 63 19.40 -27.29 71.74
N GLU A 64 18.71 -28.44 71.74
CA GLU A 64 18.29 -29.13 70.51
C GLU A 64 17.36 -28.26 69.64
N LYS A 65 16.36 -27.61 70.26
CA LYS A 65 15.47 -26.67 69.56
C LYS A 65 16.24 -25.49 68.98
N LYS A 66 17.19 -24.94 69.75
CA LYS A 66 18.04 -23.82 69.29
C LYS A 66 18.88 -24.24 68.08
N ALA A 67 19.47 -25.43 68.10
CA ALA A 67 20.23 -25.96 66.97
C ALA A 67 19.33 -26.12 65.72
N SER A 68 18.15 -26.71 65.88
CA SER A 68 17.16 -26.86 64.80
C SER A 68 16.72 -25.51 64.20
N ASN A 69 16.40 -24.53 65.06
CA ASN A 69 16.01 -23.20 64.63
C ASN A 69 17.14 -22.47 63.88
N THR A 70 18.39 -22.68 64.26
CA THR A 70 19.56 -22.11 63.57
C THR A 70 19.66 -22.63 62.14
N VAL A 71 19.49 -23.95 61.94
CA VAL A 71 19.49 -24.56 60.60
C VAL A 71 18.34 -24.03 59.74
N LEU A 72 17.14 -23.89 60.31
CA LEU A 72 15.99 -23.32 59.59
C LEU A 72 16.21 -21.87 59.17
N LEU A 73 16.86 -21.08 60.04
CA LEU A 73 17.21 -19.69 59.73
C LEU A 73 18.17 -19.61 58.55
N ASP A 74 19.20 -20.45 58.53
CA ASP A 74 20.18 -20.51 57.43
C ASP A 74 19.52 -20.92 56.10
N GLN A 75 18.65 -21.93 56.13
CA GLN A 75 17.88 -22.36 54.95
C GLN A 75 16.98 -21.24 54.41
N ASN A 76 16.31 -20.50 55.28
CA ASN A 76 15.47 -19.38 54.88
C ASN A 76 16.29 -18.22 54.30
N ASN A 77 17.45 -17.93 54.88
CA ASN A 77 18.37 -16.92 54.34
C ASN A 77 18.88 -17.29 52.94
N GLN A 78 19.23 -18.56 52.71
CA GLN A 78 19.63 -19.03 51.38
C GLN A 78 18.50 -18.91 50.36
N LYS A 79 17.26 -19.29 50.74
CA LYS A 79 16.08 -19.12 49.88
C LYS A 79 15.83 -17.64 49.55
N LEU A 80 15.96 -16.75 50.53
CA LEU A 80 15.76 -15.32 50.35
C LEU A 80 16.82 -14.71 49.41
N GLN A 81 18.08 -15.14 49.51
CA GLN A 81 19.13 -14.75 48.56
C GLN A 81 18.81 -15.22 47.14
N GLY A 82 18.37 -16.47 46.98
CA GLY A 82 17.95 -17.01 45.67
C GLY A 82 16.77 -16.23 45.07
N LEU A 83 15.76 -15.90 45.87
CA LEU A 83 14.63 -15.08 45.44
C LEU A 83 15.05 -13.66 45.04
N ASN A 84 15.97 -13.03 45.77
CA ASN A 84 16.50 -11.72 45.42
C ASN A 84 17.25 -11.75 44.09
N HIS A 85 18.08 -12.76 43.85
CA HIS A 85 18.76 -12.90 42.57
C HIS A 85 17.75 -13.06 41.40
N THR A 86 16.74 -13.92 41.57
CA THR A 86 15.68 -14.08 40.55
C THR A 86 14.92 -12.78 40.31
N LYS A 87 14.63 -12.00 41.36
CA LYS A 87 13.99 -10.70 41.25
C LYS A 87 14.82 -9.74 40.39
N ASP A 88 16.14 -9.67 40.62
CA ASP A 88 17.03 -8.78 39.88
C ASP A 88 17.10 -9.15 38.40
N VAL A 89 17.16 -10.46 38.09
CA VAL A 89 17.12 -10.98 36.72
C VAL A 89 15.81 -10.59 36.02
N LEU A 90 14.66 -10.84 36.66
CA LEU A 90 13.36 -10.49 36.10
C LEU A 90 13.22 -8.98 35.88
N GLN A 91 13.74 -8.16 36.79
CA GLN A 91 13.69 -6.71 36.68
C GLN A 91 14.56 -6.19 35.52
N SER A 92 15.71 -6.81 35.28
CA SER A 92 16.53 -6.56 34.08
C SER A 92 15.80 -6.96 32.80
N GLU A 93 15.13 -8.11 32.79
CA GLU A 93 14.36 -8.58 31.62
C GLU A 93 13.17 -7.66 31.31
N ILE A 94 12.43 -7.22 32.33
CA ILE A 94 11.33 -6.25 32.18
C ILE A 94 11.86 -4.95 31.57
N SER A 95 12.98 -4.44 32.08
CA SER A 95 13.58 -3.20 31.59
C SER A 95 14.04 -3.33 30.12
N SER A 96 14.55 -4.50 29.72
CA SER A 96 14.90 -4.77 28.33
C SER A 96 13.66 -4.79 27.44
N LYS A 97 12.62 -5.54 27.81
CA LYS A 97 11.38 -5.63 27.03
C LYS A 97 10.64 -4.29 26.92
N GLN A 98 10.71 -3.44 27.94
CA GLN A 98 10.15 -2.09 27.88
C GLN A 98 10.80 -1.25 26.78
N ARG A 99 12.13 -1.31 26.63
CA ARG A 99 12.83 -0.62 25.52
C ARG A 99 12.41 -1.17 24.16
N ASP A 100 12.26 -2.49 24.02
CA ASP A 100 11.81 -3.10 22.77
C ASP A 100 10.40 -2.63 22.40
N ILE A 101 9.49 -2.53 23.39
CA ILE A 101 8.13 -2.01 23.20
C ILE A 101 8.16 -0.55 22.75
N GLU A 102 9.00 0.29 23.36
CA GLU A 102 9.16 1.69 22.97
C GLU A 102 9.64 1.84 21.53
N GLN A 103 10.64 1.04 21.13
CA GLN A 103 11.16 1.02 19.76
C GLN A 103 10.10 0.57 18.74
N LEU A 104 9.39 -0.53 19.03
CA LEU A 104 8.31 -1.02 18.15
C LEU A 104 7.17 0.00 18.03
N SER A 105 6.83 0.68 19.12
CA SER A 105 5.79 1.72 19.12
C SER A 105 6.18 2.91 18.23
N ALA A 106 7.45 3.33 18.26
CA ALA A 106 7.96 4.37 17.37
C ALA A 106 7.89 3.94 15.89
N MET A 107 8.26 2.70 15.57
CA MET A 107 8.18 2.17 14.21
C MET A 107 6.73 2.07 13.70
N ILE A 108 5.76 1.77 14.57
CA ILE A 108 4.34 1.76 14.21
C ILE A 108 3.88 3.16 13.81
N LEU A 109 4.19 4.18 14.62
CA LEU A 109 3.84 5.57 14.33
C LEU A 109 4.43 6.07 13.00
N GLU A 110 5.68 5.70 12.70
CA GLU A 110 6.31 6.03 11.43
C GLU A 110 5.61 5.35 10.24
N ARG A 111 5.22 4.08 10.39
CA ARG A 111 4.47 3.35 9.36
C ARG A 111 3.07 3.92 9.14
N GLU A 112 2.38 4.33 10.20
CA GLU A 112 1.08 4.99 10.10
C GLU A 112 1.19 6.30 9.31
N LYS A 113 2.22 7.09 9.57
CA LYS A 113 2.50 8.31 8.81
C LYS A 113 2.70 8.02 7.32
N LEU A 114 3.56 7.04 6.99
CA LEU A 114 3.78 6.63 5.59
C LEU A 114 2.50 6.11 4.93
N PHE A 115 1.66 5.38 5.67
CA PHE A 115 0.38 4.90 5.16
C PHE A 115 -0.56 6.05 4.82
N THR A 116 -0.67 7.06 5.68
CA THR A 116 -1.46 8.27 5.41
C THR A 116 -0.94 9.02 4.18
N GLU A 117 0.38 9.20 4.06
CA GLU A 117 1.01 9.85 2.90
C GLU A 117 0.72 9.10 1.59
N LEU A 118 0.85 7.77 1.60
CA LEU A 118 0.54 6.94 0.43
C LEU A 118 -0.95 6.96 0.08
N SER A 119 -1.84 6.97 1.07
CA SER A 119 -3.28 7.07 0.83
C SER A 119 -3.64 8.37 0.09
N VAL A 120 -3.06 9.50 0.51
CA VAL A 120 -3.26 10.79 -0.17
C VAL A 120 -2.74 10.76 -1.61
N GLN A 121 -1.59 10.11 -1.86
CA GLN A 121 -1.07 9.95 -3.22
C GLN A 121 -1.99 9.09 -4.09
N ILE A 122 -2.55 8.01 -3.55
CA ILE A 122 -3.51 7.15 -4.26
C ILE A 122 -4.75 7.95 -4.66
N ASP A 123 -5.31 8.76 -3.76
CA ASP A 123 -6.49 9.59 -4.05
C ASP A 123 -6.20 10.59 -5.18
N SER A 124 -5.04 11.25 -5.14
CA SER A 124 -4.61 12.16 -6.22
C SER A 124 -4.44 11.46 -7.56
N LEU A 125 -3.86 10.25 -7.58
CA LEU A 125 -3.73 9.46 -8.80
C LEU A 125 -5.09 9.02 -9.35
N ASN A 126 -6.03 8.63 -8.48
CA ASN A 126 -7.39 8.25 -8.87
C ASN A 126 -8.17 9.41 -9.48
N GLU A 127 -7.99 10.62 -8.96
CA GLU A 127 -8.55 11.84 -9.54
C GLU A 127 -7.98 12.08 -10.94
N ARG A 128 -6.66 11.95 -11.11
CA ARG A 128 -6.01 12.12 -12.41
C ARG A 128 -6.41 11.05 -13.43
N ILE A 129 -6.61 9.80 -13.00
CA ILE A 129 -7.15 8.74 -13.86
C ILE A 129 -8.57 9.09 -14.32
N SER A 130 -9.41 9.61 -13.41
CA SER A 130 -10.77 10.05 -13.75
C SER A 130 -10.77 11.19 -14.76
N GLU A 131 -9.86 12.16 -14.63
CA GLU A 131 -9.69 13.25 -15.59
C GLU A 131 -9.26 12.73 -16.97
N LEU A 132 -8.29 11.81 -17.01
CA LEU A 132 -7.81 11.23 -18.26
C LEU A 132 -8.90 10.43 -18.98
N LYS A 133 -9.73 9.67 -18.25
CA LYS A 133 -10.86 8.95 -18.84
C LYS A 133 -11.86 9.90 -19.52
N ARG A 134 -12.17 11.03 -18.89
CA ARG A 134 -13.04 12.06 -19.49
C ARG A 134 -12.47 12.62 -20.79
N LYS A 135 -11.15 12.88 -20.81
CA LYS A 135 -10.48 13.36 -22.03
C LYS A 135 -10.45 12.30 -23.13
N ASP A 136 -10.32 11.03 -22.78
CA ASP A 136 -10.36 9.92 -23.74
C ASP A 136 -11.76 9.82 -24.39
N GLU A 137 -12.83 9.92 -23.60
CA GLU A 137 -14.22 10.00 -24.09
C GLU A 137 -14.44 11.23 -25.00
N GLU A 138 -13.88 12.40 -24.63
CA GLU A 138 -13.96 13.61 -25.47
C GLU A 138 -13.24 13.42 -26.81
N ILE A 139 -12.05 12.80 -26.81
CA ILE A 139 -11.30 12.49 -28.02
C ILE A 139 -12.07 11.51 -28.92
N GLU A 140 -12.72 10.50 -28.35
CA GLU A 140 -13.55 9.55 -29.11
C GLU A 140 -14.70 10.27 -29.83
N VAL A 141 -15.41 11.16 -29.12
CA VAL A 141 -16.49 11.98 -29.70
C VAL A 141 -15.97 12.88 -30.81
N LEU A 142 -14.88 13.61 -30.58
CA LEU A 142 -14.28 14.50 -31.58
C LEU A 142 -13.83 13.73 -32.83
N THR A 143 -13.23 12.55 -32.65
CA THR A 143 -12.81 11.68 -33.75
C THR A 143 -13.99 11.26 -34.61
N GLN A 144 -15.11 10.91 -33.99
CA GLN A 144 -16.34 10.55 -34.70
C GLN A 144 -16.91 11.75 -35.49
N VAL A 145 -16.95 12.94 -34.89
CA VAL A 145 -17.41 14.17 -35.56
C VAL A 145 -16.54 14.48 -36.78
N THR A 146 -15.21 14.45 -36.64
CA THR A 146 -14.29 14.71 -37.77
C THR A 146 -14.46 13.68 -38.89
N LEU A 147 -14.70 12.42 -38.56
CA LEU A 147 -14.96 11.38 -39.57
C LEU A 147 -16.24 11.68 -40.36
N ASP A 148 -17.31 12.09 -39.67
CA ASP A 148 -18.59 12.39 -40.30
C ASP A 148 -18.51 13.67 -41.15
N GLU A 149 -17.84 14.70 -40.67
CA GLU A 149 -17.53 15.91 -41.47
C GLU A 149 -16.75 15.57 -42.73
N THR A 150 -15.72 14.73 -42.63
CA THR A 150 -14.91 14.30 -43.78
C THR A 150 -15.74 13.52 -44.80
N LYS A 151 -16.63 12.63 -44.34
CA LYS A 151 -17.56 11.89 -45.23
C LYS A 151 -18.53 12.84 -45.94
N ASP A 152 -19.05 13.83 -45.23
CA ASP A 152 -19.97 14.80 -45.82
C ASP A 152 -19.27 15.70 -46.84
N GLU A 153 -18.01 16.10 -46.59
CA GLU A 153 -17.20 16.81 -47.58
C GLU A 153 -16.92 15.96 -48.83
N LEU A 154 -16.61 14.67 -48.67
CA LEU A 154 -16.43 13.75 -49.79
C LEU A 154 -17.71 13.62 -50.63
N ARG A 155 -18.86 13.43 -49.98
CA ARG A 155 -20.17 13.39 -50.66
C ARG A 155 -20.45 14.68 -51.44
N LYS A 156 -20.16 15.85 -50.87
CA LYS A 156 -20.30 17.14 -51.57
C LYS A 156 -19.43 17.19 -52.83
N LYS A 157 -18.18 16.73 -52.76
CA LYS A 157 -17.27 16.67 -53.92
C LYS A 157 -17.75 15.69 -54.98
N GLU A 158 -18.26 14.52 -54.58
CA GLU A 158 -18.82 13.51 -55.48
C GLU A 158 -20.06 14.03 -56.22
N ILE A 159 -20.99 14.68 -55.50
CA ILE A 159 -22.17 15.33 -56.08
C ILE A 159 -21.73 16.39 -57.11
N HIS A 160 -20.81 17.28 -56.73
CA HIS A 160 -20.31 18.31 -57.62
C HIS A 160 -19.65 17.74 -58.88
N HIS A 161 -18.88 16.66 -58.76
CA HIS A 161 -18.29 15.97 -59.90
C HIS A 161 -19.35 15.34 -60.81
N ALA A 162 -20.37 14.70 -60.24
CA ALA A 162 -21.49 14.13 -61.00
C ALA A 162 -22.29 15.21 -61.75
N GLU A 163 -22.49 16.39 -61.15
CA GLU A 163 -23.11 17.55 -61.80
C GLU A 163 -22.30 18.02 -63.01
N LEU A 164 -20.97 18.16 -62.88
CA LEU A 164 -20.08 18.55 -63.97
C LEU A 164 -20.11 17.54 -65.13
N LEU A 165 -20.07 16.23 -64.83
CA LEU A 165 -20.20 15.17 -65.84
C LEU A 165 -21.56 15.22 -66.56
N THR A 166 -22.63 15.48 -65.81
CA THR A 166 -23.98 15.62 -66.38
C THR A 166 -24.05 16.79 -67.36
N GLU A 167 -23.47 17.93 -66.99
CA GLU A 167 -23.46 19.12 -67.85
C GLU A 167 -22.58 18.92 -69.09
N TYR A 168 -21.42 18.28 -68.94
CA TYR A 168 -20.56 17.88 -70.05
C TYR A 168 -21.28 16.94 -71.03
N ASN A 169 -22.01 15.94 -70.53
CA ASN A 169 -22.78 15.01 -71.36
C ASN A 169 -23.93 15.69 -72.11
N LYS A 170 -24.61 16.68 -71.49
CA LYS A 170 -25.60 17.51 -72.18
C LYS A 170 -24.95 18.31 -73.32
N MET A 171 -23.79 18.89 -73.08
CA MET A 171 -23.03 19.63 -74.11
C MET A 171 -22.65 18.73 -75.29
N ILE A 172 -22.15 17.51 -75.03
CA ILE A 172 -21.86 16.53 -76.09
C ILE A 172 -23.13 16.20 -76.88
N SER A 173 -24.26 15.96 -76.20
CA SER A 173 -25.52 15.62 -76.84
C SER A 173 -26.04 16.76 -77.73
N ARG A 174 -25.93 18.00 -77.26
CA ARG A 174 -26.23 19.21 -78.06
C ARG A 174 -25.31 19.31 -79.28
N SER A 175 -24.01 19.08 -79.11
CA SER A 175 -23.04 19.06 -80.21
C SER A 175 -23.38 18.00 -81.26
N LYS A 176 -23.73 16.77 -80.83
CA LYS A 176 -24.17 15.69 -81.72
C LYS A 176 -25.44 16.06 -82.48
N ALA A 177 -26.44 16.64 -81.79
CA ALA A 177 -27.68 17.09 -82.42
C ALA A 177 -27.42 18.20 -83.46
N LEU A 178 -26.57 19.18 -83.15
CA LEU A 178 -26.15 20.23 -84.08
C LEU A 178 -25.45 19.63 -85.31
N LYS A 179 -24.48 18.72 -85.12
CA LYS A 179 -23.82 18.01 -86.23
C LYS A 179 -24.83 17.29 -87.13
N TYR A 180 -25.81 16.61 -86.55
CA TYR A 180 -26.86 15.93 -87.32
C TYR A 180 -27.73 16.91 -88.12
N LEU A 181 -28.18 18.00 -87.50
CA LEU A 181 -29.02 19.02 -88.17
C LEU A 181 -28.29 19.70 -89.34
N VAL A 182 -26.98 19.89 -89.19
CA VAL A 182 -26.10 20.40 -90.25
C VAL A 182 -25.92 19.39 -91.38
N LYS A 183 -25.73 18.08 -91.09
CA LYS A 183 -25.63 17.03 -92.10
C LYS A 183 -26.91 16.86 -92.92
N GLN A 184 -28.06 17.12 -92.32
CA GLN A 184 -29.37 17.04 -92.98
C GLN A 184 -29.76 18.33 -93.73
N ASP A 185 -28.87 19.33 -93.80
CA ASP A 185 -29.12 20.66 -94.38
C ASP A 185 -30.35 21.38 -93.77
N ILE A 186 -30.74 21.02 -92.55
CA ILE A 186 -31.88 21.64 -91.83
C ILE A 186 -31.47 23.00 -91.26
N ILE A 187 -30.23 23.13 -90.77
CA ILE A 187 -29.67 24.40 -90.30
C ILE A 187 -28.55 24.81 -91.26
N ASN A 188 -28.71 25.99 -91.85
CA ASN A 188 -27.67 26.62 -92.64
C ASN A 188 -26.73 27.43 -91.72
N LEU A 189 -25.58 26.85 -91.38
CA LEU A 189 -24.49 27.57 -90.72
C LEU A 189 -23.47 28.01 -91.76
N PRO A 190 -23.30 29.32 -92.00
CA PRO A 190 -22.37 29.86 -92.99
C PRO A 190 -20.95 29.29 -92.85
N GLU A 191 -20.47 29.16 -91.62
CA GLU A 191 -19.15 28.64 -91.30
C GLU A 191 -18.97 27.20 -91.81
N ILE A 192 -19.99 26.36 -91.67
CA ILE A 192 -19.92 24.96 -92.13
C ILE A 192 -20.08 24.86 -93.64
N GLN A 193 -20.86 25.76 -94.26
CA GLN A 193 -20.90 25.85 -95.72
C GLN A 193 -19.53 26.22 -96.29
N VAL A 194 -18.79 27.13 -95.64
CA VAL A 194 -17.41 27.42 -96.03
C VAL A 194 -16.57 26.15 -95.93
N ILE A 195 -16.53 25.48 -94.78
CA ILE A 195 -15.70 24.28 -94.60
C ILE A 195 -16.08 23.14 -95.56
N ARG A 196 -17.38 22.89 -95.79
CA ARG A 196 -17.86 21.87 -96.75
C ARG A 196 -17.38 22.16 -98.17
N ASN A 197 -17.30 23.43 -98.55
CA ASN A 197 -16.85 23.84 -99.88
C ASN A 197 -15.33 23.92 -100.02
N LEU A 198 -14.56 23.93 -98.92
CA LEU A 198 -13.09 23.85 -98.96
C LEU A 198 -12.59 22.53 -99.56
N THR A 199 -13.37 21.45 -99.44
CA THR A 199 -13.01 20.12 -99.95
C THR A 199 -13.58 19.83 -101.33
N VAL A 200 -14.33 20.76 -101.91
CA VAL A 200 -14.89 20.62 -103.26
C VAL A 200 -13.75 20.81 -104.29
N PRO A 201 -13.53 19.85 -105.22
CA PRO A 201 -12.49 19.97 -106.23
C PRO A 201 -12.61 21.27 -107.05
N GLY A 202 -11.52 22.03 -107.13
CA GLY A 202 -11.45 23.31 -107.86
C GLY A 202 -11.69 24.57 -107.01
N VAL A 203 -11.96 24.41 -105.72
CA VAL A 203 -12.11 25.50 -104.75
C VAL A 203 -10.81 25.66 -103.95
N ASP A 204 -9.76 26.23 -104.57
CA ASP A 204 -8.41 26.38 -104.00
C ASP A 204 -8.05 27.84 -103.63
N ASN A 205 -9.00 28.76 -103.81
CA ASN A 205 -8.83 30.17 -103.55
C ASN A 205 -10.13 30.81 -103.04
N GLU A 206 -9.99 31.92 -102.33
CA GLU A 206 -11.05 32.68 -101.68
C GLU A 206 -12.16 33.07 -102.67
N GLU A 207 -11.82 33.41 -103.91
CA GLU A 207 -12.79 33.82 -104.93
C GLU A 207 -13.69 32.67 -105.39
N ASN A 208 -13.12 31.48 -105.60
CA ASN A 208 -13.87 30.29 -105.94
C ASN A 208 -14.74 29.82 -104.77
N LEU A 209 -14.24 29.95 -103.54
CA LEU A 209 -14.95 29.59 -102.32
C LEU A 209 -16.16 30.50 -102.07
N LYS A 210 -16.05 31.79 -102.39
CA LYS A 210 -17.18 32.74 -102.36
C LYS A 210 -18.29 32.30 -103.32
N LYS A 211 -17.93 31.94 -104.55
CA LYS A 211 -18.89 31.55 -105.58
C LYS A 211 -19.62 30.25 -105.24
N THR A 212 -18.94 29.28 -104.62
CA THR A 212 -19.51 27.97 -104.28
C THR A 212 -20.24 27.94 -102.94
N SER A 213 -19.84 28.75 -101.96
CA SER A 213 -20.46 28.74 -100.63
C SER A 213 -21.70 29.62 -100.47
N GLY A 214 -21.83 30.72 -101.23
CA GLY A 214 -22.92 31.69 -101.03
C GLY A 214 -22.85 32.43 -99.70
N VAL A 215 -21.71 32.37 -99.02
CA VAL A 215 -21.46 33.00 -97.71
C VAL A 215 -20.76 34.36 -97.92
N SER A 216 -21.02 35.32 -97.03
CA SER A 216 -20.41 36.66 -97.14
C SER A 216 -18.88 36.62 -97.00
N ASP A 217 -18.20 37.50 -97.74
CA ASP A 217 -16.74 37.66 -97.76
C ASP A 217 -16.10 37.75 -96.37
N GLN A 218 -16.75 38.47 -95.46
CA GLN A 218 -16.24 38.67 -94.10
C GLN A 218 -16.19 37.36 -93.32
N ILE A 219 -17.22 36.52 -93.46
CA ILE A 219 -17.30 35.23 -92.79
C ILE A 219 -16.26 34.26 -93.39
N ILE A 220 -16.11 34.25 -94.72
CA ILE A 220 -15.10 33.41 -95.39
C ILE A 220 -13.69 33.76 -94.92
N ARG A 221 -13.34 35.04 -94.88
CA ARG A 221 -12.00 35.47 -94.42
C ARG A 221 -11.76 35.17 -92.95
N ASN A 222 -12.76 35.42 -92.09
CA ASN A 222 -12.66 35.09 -90.67
C ASN A 222 -12.47 33.59 -90.48
N MET A 223 -13.18 32.76 -91.25
CA MET A 223 -13.07 31.30 -91.22
C MET A 223 -11.73 30.79 -91.74
N LEU A 224 -11.26 31.27 -92.89
CA LEU A 224 -9.96 30.87 -93.42
C LEU A 224 -8.83 31.23 -92.45
N THR A 225 -8.91 32.39 -91.81
CA THR A 225 -7.94 32.82 -90.78
C THR A 225 -8.02 31.95 -89.52
N ASP A 226 -9.22 31.66 -89.01
CA ASP A 226 -9.41 30.80 -87.83
C ASP A 226 -8.94 29.36 -88.11
N LEU A 227 -9.25 28.80 -89.28
CA LEU A 227 -8.81 27.47 -89.69
C LEU A 227 -7.29 27.38 -89.87
N ASP A 228 -6.66 28.45 -90.38
CA ASP A 228 -5.20 28.56 -90.49
C ASP A 228 -4.54 28.60 -89.11
N THR A 229 -5.06 29.41 -88.17
CA THR A 229 -4.56 29.43 -86.78
C THR A 229 -4.73 28.11 -86.03
N ARG A 230 -5.74 27.31 -86.40
CA ARG A 230 -5.95 25.96 -85.83
C ARG A 230 -5.13 24.88 -86.55
N GLY A 231 -4.35 25.24 -87.57
CA GLY A 231 -3.52 24.31 -88.35
C GLY A 231 -4.33 23.35 -89.24
N ILE A 232 -5.58 23.69 -89.56
CA ILE A 232 -6.47 22.86 -90.38
C ILE A 232 -6.23 23.12 -91.86
N ILE A 233 -5.93 24.37 -92.22
CA ILE A 233 -5.54 24.79 -93.57
C ILE A 233 -4.25 25.61 -93.50
N ALA A 234 -3.58 25.82 -94.64
CA ALA A 234 -2.58 26.86 -94.84
C ALA A 234 -3.21 27.93 -95.73
N PHE A 235 -3.49 29.12 -95.21
CA PHE A 235 -4.11 30.21 -95.96
C PHE A 235 -3.12 31.36 -96.18
N ASP A 236 -2.89 31.69 -97.44
CA ASP A 236 -2.08 32.85 -97.81
C ASP A 236 -2.98 34.07 -98.04
N ILE A 237 -2.97 34.98 -97.08
CA ILE A 237 -3.74 36.23 -97.08
C ILE A 237 -3.44 37.11 -98.30
N HIS A 238 -2.24 37.04 -98.87
CA HIS A 238 -1.82 37.89 -99.99
C HIS A 238 -2.30 37.33 -101.34
N THR A 239 -2.32 36.01 -101.49
CA THR A 239 -2.76 35.36 -102.74
C THR A 239 -4.22 34.91 -102.71
N GLY A 240 -4.84 34.88 -101.53
CA GLY A 240 -6.19 34.35 -101.31
C GLY A 240 -6.27 32.84 -101.51
N LYS A 241 -5.15 32.14 -101.65
CA LYS A 241 -5.12 30.69 -101.83
C LYS A 241 -5.06 29.97 -100.49
N PHE A 242 -5.69 28.81 -100.43
CA PHE A 242 -5.58 27.94 -99.26
C PHE A 242 -5.32 26.49 -99.65
N GLN A 243 -4.69 25.75 -98.75
CA GLN A 243 -4.51 24.31 -98.85
C GLN A 243 -5.05 23.64 -97.60
N VAL A 244 -5.91 22.63 -97.74
CA VAL A 244 -6.40 21.85 -96.61
C VAL A 244 -5.28 20.90 -96.12
N LEU A 245 -4.90 21.04 -94.85
CA LEU A 245 -3.79 20.29 -94.23
C LEU A 245 -4.26 19.08 -93.43
N THR A 246 -5.46 19.15 -92.84
CA THR A 246 -6.07 18.09 -92.02
C THR A 246 -7.37 17.61 -92.66
N GLU A 247 -7.61 16.30 -92.70
CA GLU A 247 -8.90 15.77 -93.16
C GLU A 247 -10.05 16.31 -92.30
N LEU A 248 -11.00 16.94 -92.97
CA LEU A 248 -12.18 17.55 -92.37
C LEU A 248 -13.33 16.55 -92.42
N ASP A 249 -13.54 15.80 -91.33
CA ASP A 249 -14.69 14.91 -91.17
C ASP A 249 -15.92 15.73 -90.72
N ILE A 250 -16.68 16.25 -91.70
CA ILE A 250 -17.87 17.09 -91.50
C ILE A 250 -19.14 16.26 -91.55
#